data_AF-A0A450V7E2-F1
#
_entry.id   AF-A0A450V7E2-F1
#
_cell.length_a   1.000
_cell.length_b   1.000
_cell.length_c   1.000
_cell.angle_alpha   90.00
_cell.angle_beta   90.00
_cell.angle_gamma   90.00
#
_symmetry.space_group_name_H-M   'P 1'
#
loop_
_entity.id
_entity.type
_entity.pdbx_description
1 polymer ?
#
loop_
_entity_poly.entity_id
_entity_poly.type
_entity_poly.pdbx_seq_one_letter_code
_entity_poly.pdbx_strand_id
1 'polypeptide(L)'
;MAGDALTTHAWERNMGEAARIFARILKPQGVFALFIDWRNGGLLQDALRAAGLKVRGQVVWDKSRASRPYRGRFRMQAEYVIWGGERLPRGDIYLDGVLRATTKTNGKRHITEKPLALMEQLVLPTAPGGLILDPFAGSGTTGVAAIRQGYRFHGMEMVPAYFRVSVDRLTHEARGPAA
;
A
#
# COMPACT_ATOMS: atom_id res chain seq x y z
N MET A 1 -11.17 14.45 -1.72
CA MET A 1 -11.64 13.87 -0.45
C MET A 1 -13.06 13.33 -0.66
N ALA A 2 -13.21 12.08 -1.06
CA ALA A 2 -14.53 11.44 -1.27
C ALA A 2 -14.48 9.90 -1.28
N GLY A 3 -13.42 9.28 -0.72
CA GLY A 3 -13.28 7.81 -0.73
C GLY A 3 -14.11 7.11 0.35
N ASP A 4 -14.20 7.72 1.54
CA ASP A 4 -14.77 7.08 2.73
C ASP A 4 -16.30 7.18 2.85
N ALA A 5 -16.94 7.92 1.93
CA ALA A 5 -18.39 8.17 1.91
C ALA A 5 -19.09 7.61 0.66
N LEU A 6 -18.41 6.75 -0.11
CA LEU A 6 -19.03 6.07 -1.24
C LEU A 6 -20.04 5.04 -0.75
N THR A 7 -21.15 4.92 -1.47
CA THR A 7 -22.03 3.75 -1.31
C THR A 7 -21.26 2.49 -1.71
N THR A 8 -21.64 1.34 -1.16
CA THR A 8 -21.04 0.04 -1.50
C THR A 8 -20.97 -0.17 -3.02
N HIS A 9 -22.06 0.14 -3.72
CA HIS A 9 -22.14 -0.01 -5.17
C HIS A 9 -21.20 0.92 -5.94
N ALA A 10 -21.11 2.20 -5.52
CA ALA A 10 -20.16 3.14 -6.13
C ALA A 10 -18.71 2.72 -5.89
N TRP A 11 -18.43 2.17 -4.70
CA TRP A 11 -17.12 1.65 -4.34
C TRP A 11 -16.75 0.43 -5.20
N GLU A 12 -17.65 -0.55 -5.32
CA GLU A 12 -17.45 -1.76 -6.14
C GLU A 12 -17.16 -1.43 -7.60
N ARG A 13 -17.94 -0.50 -8.19
CA ARG A 13 -17.72 -0.07 -9.58
C ARG A 13 -16.32 0.51 -9.75
N ASN A 14 -15.94 1.46 -8.89
CA ASN A 14 -14.65 2.13 -8.96
C ASN A 14 -13.48 1.15 -8.75
N MET A 15 -13.61 0.21 -7.82
CA MET A 15 -12.59 -0.81 -7.57
C MET A 15 -12.53 -1.87 -8.68
N GLY A 16 -13.66 -2.20 -9.31
CA GLY A 16 -13.68 -3.05 -10.50
C GLY A 16 -12.93 -2.41 -11.67
N GLU A 17 -13.09 -1.10 -11.89
CA GLU A 17 -12.32 -0.36 -12.90
C GLU A 17 -10.82 -0.33 -12.57
N ALA A 18 -10.46 0.00 -11.32
CA ALA A 18 -9.07 -0.03 -10.87
C ALA A 18 -8.45 -1.43 -11.02
N ALA A 19 -9.18 -2.49 -10.63
CA ALA A 19 -8.72 -3.87 -10.75
C ALA A 19 -8.44 -4.28 -12.21
N ARG A 20 -9.28 -3.85 -13.17
CA ARG A 20 -9.02 -4.08 -14.61
C ARG A 20 -7.79 -3.35 -15.10
N ILE A 21 -7.56 -2.12 -14.63
CA ILE A 21 -6.33 -1.37 -14.94
C ILE A 21 -5.12 -2.11 -14.38
N PHE A 22 -5.19 -2.56 -13.12
CA PHE A 22 -4.11 -3.31 -12.47
C PHE A 22 -3.81 -4.61 -13.21
N ALA A 23 -4.85 -5.38 -13.57
CA ALA A 23 -4.71 -6.61 -14.36
C ALA A 23 -4.03 -6.37 -15.71
N ARG A 24 -4.31 -5.24 -16.36
CA ARG A 24 -3.71 -4.88 -17.65
C ARG A 24 -2.24 -4.49 -17.56
N ILE A 25 -1.81 -3.84 -16.48
CA ILE A 25 -0.46 -3.28 -16.36
C ILE A 25 0.50 -4.14 -15.54
N LEU A 26 -0.03 -5.03 -14.69
CA LEU A 26 0.79 -5.91 -13.86
C LEU A 26 1.47 -6.96 -14.75
N LYS A 27 2.79 -7.05 -14.64
CA LYS A 27 3.57 -8.04 -15.40
C LYS A 27 3.19 -9.47 -14.95
N PRO A 28 3.45 -10.51 -15.76
CA PRO A 28 3.17 -11.90 -15.37
C PRO A 28 3.80 -12.32 -14.04
N GLN A 29 4.99 -11.79 -13.73
CA GLN A 29 5.66 -11.98 -12.43
C GLN A 29 5.53 -10.78 -11.48
N GLY A 30 4.51 -9.95 -11.70
CA GLY A 30 4.21 -8.81 -10.84
C GLY A 30 3.47 -9.25 -9.58
N VAL A 31 3.69 -8.49 -8.52
CA VAL A 31 2.96 -8.59 -7.26
C VAL A 31 2.13 -7.33 -7.08
N PHE A 32 0.89 -7.48 -6.62
CA PHE A 32 0.07 -6.37 -6.13
C PHE A 32 -0.09 -6.47 -4.61
N ALA A 33 -0.23 -5.32 -3.96
CA ALA A 33 -0.52 -5.19 -2.53
C ALA A 33 -1.42 -3.96 -2.34
N LEU A 34 -2.63 -4.15 -1.80
CA LEU A 34 -3.64 -3.10 -1.69
C LEU A 34 -4.15 -3.00 -0.25
N PHE A 35 -3.99 -1.82 0.35
CA PHE A 35 -4.51 -1.53 1.68
C PHE A 35 -6.03 -1.49 1.68
N ILE A 36 -6.64 -2.06 2.72
CA ILE A 36 -8.08 -2.07 2.91
C ILE A 36 -8.45 -2.18 4.40
N ASP A 37 -9.62 -1.64 4.76
CA ASP A 37 -10.21 -1.90 6.07
C ASP A 37 -11.11 -3.16 6.05
N TRP A 38 -11.51 -3.64 7.23
CA TRP A 38 -12.25 -4.89 7.39
C TRP A 38 -13.60 -4.93 6.64
N ARG A 39 -14.24 -3.78 6.39
CA ARG A 39 -15.58 -3.71 5.78
C ARG A 39 -15.56 -4.06 4.31
N ASN A 40 -14.51 -3.62 3.61
CA ASN A 40 -14.42 -3.69 2.15
C ASN A 40 -13.46 -4.79 1.66
N GLY A 41 -12.82 -5.53 2.57
CA GLY A 41 -11.83 -6.54 2.23
C GLY A 41 -12.37 -7.68 1.36
N GLY A 42 -13.61 -8.12 1.57
CA GLY A 42 -14.26 -9.13 0.72
C GLY A 42 -14.52 -8.60 -0.68
N LEU A 43 -15.15 -7.41 -0.77
CA LEU A 43 -15.49 -6.75 -2.03
C LEU A 43 -14.25 -6.47 -2.89
N LEU A 44 -13.13 -6.07 -2.27
CA LEU A 44 -11.87 -5.87 -2.98
C LEU A 44 -11.38 -7.17 -3.64
N GLN A 45 -11.41 -8.28 -2.89
CA GLN A 45 -10.94 -9.56 -3.40
C GLN A 45 -11.80 -10.05 -4.57
N ASP A 46 -13.10 -9.85 -4.49
CA ASP A 46 -14.03 -10.25 -5.56
C ASP A 46 -13.81 -9.41 -6.82
N ALA A 47 -13.62 -8.09 -6.67
CA ALA A 47 -13.27 -7.21 -7.79
C ALA A 47 -11.95 -7.60 -8.45
N LEU A 48 -10.93 -7.96 -7.67
CA LEU A 48 -9.63 -8.42 -8.19
C LEU A 48 -9.77 -9.74 -8.94
N ARG A 49 -10.48 -10.73 -8.38
CA ARG A 49 -10.71 -12.02 -9.03
C ARG A 49 -11.52 -11.87 -10.32
N ALA A 50 -12.56 -11.04 -10.32
CA ALA A 50 -13.36 -10.74 -11.50
C ALA A 50 -12.54 -10.07 -12.62
N ALA A 51 -11.50 -9.32 -12.27
CA ALA A 51 -10.54 -8.75 -13.23
C ALA A 51 -9.46 -9.74 -13.70
N GLY A 52 -9.48 -10.99 -13.24
CA GLY A 52 -8.50 -12.02 -13.60
C GLY A 52 -7.24 -12.05 -12.74
N LEU A 53 -7.17 -11.26 -11.66
CA LEU A 53 -6.02 -11.28 -10.74
C LEU A 53 -6.15 -12.40 -9.71
N LYS A 54 -5.03 -13.09 -9.46
CA LYS A 54 -4.95 -14.14 -8.43
C LYS A 54 -4.61 -13.55 -7.06
N VAL A 55 -5.61 -13.45 -6.19
CA VAL A 55 -5.44 -13.15 -4.76
C VAL A 55 -4.74 -14.33 -4.08
N ARG A 56 -3.69 -14.04 -3.29
CA ARG A 56 -2.87 -15.06 -2.62
C ARG A 56 -3.06 -15.07 -1.12
N GLY A 57 -3.35 -13.91 -0.53
CA GLY A 57 -3.64 -13.83 0.88
C GLY A 57 -3.84 -12.41 1.35
N GLN A 58 -3.83 -12.27 2.67
CA GLN A 58 -3.93 -10.99 3.36
C GLN A 58 -2.80 -10.87 4.39
N VAL A 59 -2.26 -9.67 4.53
CA VAL A 59 -1.35 -9.29 5.63
C VAL A 59 -2.13 -8.44 6.62
N VAL A 60 -1.90 -8.66 7.92
CA VAL A 60 -2.48 -7.85 8.99
C VAL A 60 -1.48 -6.76 9.38
N TRP A 61 -1.88 -5.50 9.25
CA TRP A 61 -1.15 -4.38 9.83
C TRP A 61 -1.66 -4.12 11.25
N ASP A 62 -0.85 -4.48 12.26
CA ASP A 62 -1.09 -4.18 13.67
C ASP A 62 -0.52 -2.79 14.03
N LYS A 63 -1.43 -1.81 14.18
CA LYS A 63 -1.13 -0.43 14.61
C LYS A 63 -0.76 -0.35 16.10
N SER A 64 -0.67 -1.48 16.79
CA SER A 64 -0.44 -1.57 18.23
C SER A 64 -1.45 -0.73 19.01
N ARG A 65 -1.04 -0.14 20.15
CA ARG A 65 -1.91 0.70 20.97
C ARG A 65 -2.06 2.14 20.47
N ALA A 66 -1.61 2.46 19.26
CA ALA A 66 -1.72 3.80 18.69
C ALA A 66 -3.16 4.19 18.34
N SER A 67 -4.05 3.23 18.07
CA SER A 67 -5.47 3.52 17.83
C SER A 67 -6.25 3.68 19.12
N ARG A 68 -6.93 4.82 19.31
CA ARG A 68 -7.71 5.08 20.54
C ARG A 68 -8.95 4.15 20.58
N PRO A 69 -9.13 3.34 21.64
CA PRO A 69 -10.30 2.47 21.76
C PRO A 69 -11.51 3.24 22.29
N TYR A 70 -12.70 2.70 22.05
CA TYR A 70 -13.92 3.10 22.75
C TYR A 70 -14.04 2.33 24.07
N ARG A 71 -14.57 2.96 25.11
CA ARG A 71 -14.78 2.31 26.42
C ARG A 71 -15.71 1.11 26.24
N GLY A 72 -15.32 -0.06 26.77
CA GLY A 72 -16.11 -1.28 26.68
C GLY A 72 -16.25 -1.86 25.27
N ARG A 73 -15.33 -1.57 24.35
CA ARG A 73 -15.29 -2.11 22.98
C ARG A 73 -13.88 -2.59 22.63
N PHE A 74 -13.79 -3.37 21.56
CA PHE A 74 -12.51 -3.80 20.99
C PHE A 74 -11.75 -2.62 20.39
N ARG A 75 -10.42 -2.68 20.47
CA ARG A 75 -9.55 -1.69 19.84
C ARG A 75 -9.46 -1.96 18.35
N MET A 76 -9.73 -0.94 17.53
CA MET A 76 -9.56 -0.98 16.08
C MET A 76 -8.08 -0.80 15.71
N GLN A 77 -7.25 -1.79 16.02
CA GLN A 77 -5.79 -1.74 15.82
C GLN A 77 -5.33 -2.45 14.53
N ALA A 78 -6.24 -3.08 13.78
CA ALA A 78 -5.90 -3.77 12.55
C ALA A 78 -6.35 -2.99 11.30
N GLU A 79 -5.48 -2.95 10.30
CA GLU A 79 -5.81 -2.76 8.88
C GLU A 79 -5.27 -3.96 8.09
N TYR A 80 -5.70 -4.11 6.85
CA TYR A 80 -5.34 -5.27 6.03
C TYR A 80 -4.68 -4.84 4.74
N VAL A 81 -3.83 -5.72 4.20
CA VAL A 81 -3.28 -5.59 2.85
C VAL A 81 -3.64 -6.86 2.09
N ILE A 82 -4.46 -6.73 1.05
CA ILE A 82 -4.75 -7.84 0.14
C ILE A 82 -3.63 -7.89 -0.90
N TRP A 83 -3.03 -9.05 -1.07
CA TRP A 83 -1.89 -9.22 -1.98
C TRP A 83 -2.04 -10.43 -2.88
N GLY A 84 -1.34 -10.37 -4.01
CA GLY A 84 -1.31 -11.48 -4.94
C GLY A 84 -0.55 -11.20 -6.23
N GLY A 85 -0.75 -12.07 -7.21
CA GLY A 85 -0.02 -12.07 -8.47
C GLY A 85 -0.13 -13.40 -9.19
N GLU A 86 0.06 -13.36 -10.51
CA GLU A 86 -0.15 -14.51 -11.38
C GLU A 86 0.95 -15.56 -11.19
N ARG A 87 2.20 -15.21 -11.50
CA ARG A 87 3.39 -16.04 -11.31
C ARG A 87 4.37 -15.35 -10.38
N LEU A 88 4.13 -15.44 -9.07
CA LEU A 88 4.94 -14.73 -8.06
C LEU A 88 6.44 -14.95 -8.29
N PRO A 89 7.29 -13.91 -8.15
CA PRO A 89 8.74 -14.07 -8.17
C PRO A 89 9.18 -15.10 -7.14
N ARG A 90 10.25 -15.83 -7.46
CA ARG A 90 10.90 -16.68 -6.46
C ARG A 90 11.53 -15.78 -5.41
N GLY A 91 11.12 -15.96 -4.16
CA GLY A 91 11.71 -15.28 -3.01
C GLY A 91 12.68 -16.21 -2.27
N ASP A 92 13.70 -15.61 -1.67
CA ASP A 92 14.68 -16.31 -0.83
C ASP A 92 14.42 -16.09 0.67
N ILE A 93 13.34 -15.39 1.01
CA ILE A 93 12.97 -15.03 2.38
C ILE A 93 11.50 -15.37 2.66
N TYR A 94 11.21 -15.69 3.92
CA TYR A 94 9.84 -15.77 4.43
C TYR A 94 9.43 -14.42 5.00
N LEU A 95 8.26 -13.92 4.59
CA LEU A 95 7.72 -12.65 5.06
C LEU A 95 6.57 -12.90 6.04
N ASP A 96 6.52 -12.10 7.10
CA ASP A 96 5.51 -12.22 8.15
C ASP A 96 4.11 -11.82 7.65
N GLY A 97 3.10 -12.61 8.04
CA GLY A 97 1.69 -12.31 7.77
C GLY A 97 1.08 -11.24 8.70
N VAL A 98 1.80 -10.85 9.76
CA VAL A 98 1.38 -9.81 10.71
C VAL A 98 2.51 -8.81 10.90
N LEU A 99 2.32 -7.60 10.39
CA LEU A 99 3.30 -6.53 10.43
C LEU A 99 2.90 -5.52 11.51
N ARG A 100 3.74 -5.38 12.54
CA ARG A 100 3.51 -4.41 13.62
C ARG A 100 4.24 -3.12 13.32
N ALA A 101 3.50 -2.04 13.12
CA ALA A 101 4.07 -0.71 12.90
C ALA A 101 3.14 0.39 13.40
N THR A 102 3.67 1.33 14.18
CA THR A 102 2.88 2.46 14.71
C THR A 102 2.98 3.66 13.78
N THR A 103 1.87 4.39 13.63
CA THR A 103 1.93 5.71 12.99
C THR A 103 2.52 6.71 13.98
N LYS A 104 3.56 7.46 13.58
CA LYS A 104 4.09 8.54 14.41
C LYS A 104 3.03 9.63 14.55
N THR A 105 2.63 9.97 15.76
CA THR A 105 1.67 11.05 16.06
C THR A 105 2.33 12.43 16.08
N ASN A 106 3.62 12.51 16.44
CA ASN A 106 4.41 13.75 16.41
C ASN A 106 5.27 13.82 15.12
N GLY A 107 5.28 14.98 14.47
CA GLY A 107 6.08 15.24 13.25
C GLY A 107 5.43 14.82 11.93
N LYS A 108 4.10 14.60 11.92
CA LYS A 108 3.36 14.31 10.69
C LYS A 108 3.43 15.49 9.71
N ARG A 109 4.00 15.25 8.53
CA ARG A 109 3.86 16.14 7.36
C ARG A 109 2.54 15.90 6.61
N HIS A 110 1.87 14.78 6.90
CA HIS A 110 0.60 14.35 6.29
C HIS A 110 -0.29 13.61 7.30
N ILE A 111 -1.60 13.83 7.27
CA ILE A 111 -2.57 13.27 8.24
C ILE A 111 -2.59 11.72 8.23
N THR A 112 -2.48 11.11 7.05
CA THR A 112 -2.65 9.65 6.82
C THR A 112 -1.39 8.93 6.32
N GLU A 113 -0.20 9.41 6.66
CA GLU A 113 1.03 8.73 6.23
C GLU A 113 1.15 7.31 6.85
N LYS A 114 1.31 6.29 5.99
CA LYS A 114 1.61 4.92 6.43
C LYS A 114 3.04 4.86 6.99
N PRO A 115 3.33 4.03 8.01
CA PRO A 115 4.69 3.94 8.57
C PRO A 115 5.69 3.45 7.52
N LEU A 116 6.88 4.06 7.45
CA LEU A 116 7.91 3.65 6.50
C LEU A 116 8.34 2.19 6.68
N ALA A 117 8.56 1.76 7.92
CA ALA A 117 8.93 0.37 8.24
C ALA A 117 7.88 -0.66 7.76
N LEU A 118 6.60 -0.28 7.70
CA LEU A 118 5.57 -1.15 7.12
C LEU A 118 5.76 -1.26 5.61
N MET A 119 5.98 -0.14 4.92
CA MET A 119 6.17 -0.13 3.48
C MET A 119 7.45 -0.84 3.06
N GLU A 120 8.55 -0.71 3.83
CA GLU A 120 9.82 -1.41 3.59
C GLU A 120 9.69 -2.93 3.58
N GLN A 121 8.71 -3.50 4.31
CA GLN A 121 8.37 -4.92 4.28
C GLN A 121 7.48 -5.27 3.09
N LEU A 122 6.47 -4.43 2.79
CA LEU A 122 5.48 -4.70 1.74
C LEU A 122 6.07 -4.63 0.32
N VAL A 123 7.21 -3.98 0.12
CA VAL A 123 7.88 -3.92 -1.18
C VAL A 123 8.74 -5.16 -1.48
N LEU A 124 9.14 -5.92 -0.46
CA LEU A 124 10.08 -7.06 -0.58
C LEU A 124 9.66 -8.20 -1.52
N PRO A 125 8.35 -8.51 -1.70
CA PRO A 125 7.93 -9.49 -2.71
C PRO A 125 8.24 -9.10 -4.16
N THR A 126 8.69 -7.86 -4.41
CA THR A 126 9.03 -7.36 -5.75
C THR A 126 10.34 -7.98 -6.22
N ALA A 127 10.38 -8.40 -7.49
CA ALA A 127 11.61 -8.88 -8.11
C ALA A 127 12.76 -7.85 -7.98
N PRO A 128 14.03 -8.28 -7.78
CA PRO A 128 15.17 -7.37 -7.64
C PRO A 128 15.25 -6.33 -8.77
N GLY A 129 15.46 -5.05 -8.43
CA GLY A 129 15.50 -3.95 -9.40
C GLY A 129 14.16 -3.68 -10.12
N GLY A 130 13.08 -4.32 -9.66
CA GLY A 130 11.73 -4.16 -10.19
C GLY A 130 11.21 -2.73 -10.12
N LEU A 131 10.14 -2.48 -10.87
CA LEU A 131 9.42 -1.20 -10.85
C LEU A 131 8.16 -1.35 -9.98
N ILE A 132 8.04 -0.49 -8.97
CA ILE A 132 6.87 -0.37 -8.12
C ILE A 132 6.06 0.84 -8.57
N LEU A 133 4.77 0.62 -8.81
CA LEU A 133 3.79 1.66 -9.12
C LEU A 133 2.88 1.88 -7.91
N ASP A 134 2.73 3.13 -7.48
CA ASP A 134 1.73 3.54 -6.51
C ASP A 134 0.83 4.65 -7.11
N PRO A 135 -0.40 4.32 -7.53
CA PRO A 135 -1.32 5.30 -8.10
C PRO A 135 -1.96 6.23 -7.06
N PHE A 136 -1.70 6.00 -5.77
CA PHE A 136 -2.22 6.76 -4.64
C PHE A 136 -1.08 7.16 -3.70
N ALA A 137 0.00 7.69 -4.28
CA ALA A 137 1.30 7.81 -3.63
C ALA A 137 1.30 8.71 -2.38
N GLY A 138 0.36 9.65 -2.25
CA GLY A 138 0.28 10.54 -1.10
C GLY A 138 1.59 11.29 -0.88
N SER A 139 2.14 11.18 0.33
CA SER A 139 3.43 11.76 0.69
C SER A 139 4.66 10.97 0.21
N GLY A 140 4.48 9.93 -0.61
CA GLY A 140 5.56 9.20 -1.28
C GLY A 140 6.21 8.09 -0.46
N THR A 141 5.60 7.61 0.63
CA THR A 141 6.22 6.61 1.53
C THR A 141 6.58 5.30 0.81
N THR A 142 5.72 4.82 -0.10
CA THR A 142 6.00 3.65 -0.94
C THR A 142 7.26 3.84 -1.76
N GLY A 143 7.47 5.03 -2.33
CA GLY A 143 8.64 5.33 -3.12
C GLY A 143 9.93 5.44 -2.31
N VAL A 144 9.86 5.98 -1.08
CA VAL A 144 11.01 5.97 -0.16
C VAL A 144 11.43 4.53 0.17
N ALA A 145 10.47 3.67 0.53
CA ALA A 145 10.73 2.25 0.76
C ALA A 145 11.30 1.56 -0.48
N ALA A 146 10.76 1.86 -1.66
CA ALA A 146 11.24 1.32 -2.92
C ALA A 146 12.71 1.68 -3.19
N ILE A 147 13.06 2.96 -3.10
CA ILE A 147 14.42 3.46 -3.36
C ILE A 147 15.43 2.82 -2.40
N ARG A 148 15.11 2.78 -1.10
CA ARG A 148 16.00 2.21 -0.07
C ARG A 148 16.31 0.73 -0.29
N GLN A 149 15.37 0.00 -0.87
CA GLN A 149 15.50 -1.43 -1.18
C GLN A 149 16.03 -1.70 -2.60
N GLY A 150 16.46 -0.65 -3.32
CA GLY A 150 17.02 -0.79 -4.67
C GLY A 150 16.00 -1.01 -5.79
N TYR A 151 14.72 -0.69 -5.55
CA TYR A 151 13.68 -0.74 -6.56
C TYR A 151 13.51 0.60 -7.27
N ARG A 152 12.98 0.56 -8.49
CA ARG A 152 12.50 1.75 -9.20
C ARG A 152 11.08 2.07 -8.75
N PHE A 153 10.72 3.35 -8.75
CA PHE A 153 9.41 3.81 -8.31
C PHE A 153 8.74 4.72 -9.33
N HIS A 154 7.42 4.55 -9.49
CA HIS A 154 6.54 5.49 -10.17
C HIS A 154 5.34 5.77 -9.27
N GLY A 155 5.08 7.05 -8.98
CA GLY A 155 3.99 7.47 -8.11
C GLY A 155 3.06 8.45 -8.80
N MET A 156 1.76 8.33 -8.55
CA MET A 156 0.76 9.31 -8.97
C MET A 156 0.08 9.89 -7.72
N GLU A 157 -0.11 11.20 -7.70
CA GLU A 157 -0.80 11.90 -6.62
C GLU A 157 -1.58 13.08 -7.20
N MET A 158 -2.87 13.14 -6.91
CA MET A 158 -3.79 14.11 -7.51
C MET A 158 -3.79 15.44 -6.75
N VAL A 159 -3.46 15.44 -5.46
CA VAL A 159 -3.45 16.64 -4.61
C VAL A 159 -2.09 17.33 -4.72
N PRO A 160 -2.00 18.56 -5.29
CA PRO A 160 -0.72 19.22 -5.55
C PRO A 160 0.16 19.44 -4.31
N ALA A 161 -0.45 19.64 -3.14
CA ALA A 161 0.28 19.77 -1.88
C ALA A 161 1.01 18.47 -1.50
N TYR A 162 0.36 17.31 -1.67
CA TYR A 162 0.94 16.01 -1.35
C TYR A 162 1.96 15.59 -2.40
N PHE A 163 1.68 15.90 -3.67
CA PHE A 163 2.63 15.70 -4.76
C PHE A 163 3.95 16.45 -4.52
N ARG A 164 3.92 17.72 -4.10
CA ARG A 164 5.15 18.47 -3.78
C ARG A 164 5.94 17.82 -2.63
N VAL A 165 5.25 17.43 -1.55
CA VAL A 165 5.88 16.74 -0.42
C VAL A 165 6.53 15.41 -0.84
N SER A 166 5.87 14.64 -1.73
CA SER A 166 6.43 13.37 -2.21
C SER A 166 7.64 13.60 -3.10
N VAL A 167 7.61 14.57 -4.03
CA VAL A 167 8.75 14.92 -4.89
C VAL A 167 9.98 15.30 -4.07
N ASP A 168 9.85 16.18 -3.07
CA ASP A 168 10.96 16.61 -2.23
C ASP A 168 11.61 15.44 -1.49
N ARG A 169 10.77 14.57 -0.90
CA ARG A 169 11.22 13.38 -0.16
C ARG A 169 11.92 12.38 -1.07
N LEU A 170 11.33 12.08 -2.22
CA LEU A 170 11.89 11.12 -3.16
C LEU A 170 13.18 11.63 -3.79
N THR A 171 13.27 12.93 -4.08
CA THR A 171 14.49 13.56 -4.58
C THR A 171 15.61 13.50 -3.55
N HIS A 172 15.30 13.77 -2.28
CA HIS A 172 16.27 13.66 -1.19
C HIS A 172 16.77 12.21 -1.04
N GLU A 173 15.86 11.23 -1.00
CA GLU A 173 16.23 9.81 -0.84
C GLU A 173 17.01 9.28 -2.06
N ALA A 174 16.68 9.70 -3.28
CA ALA A 174 17.37 9.27 -4.51
C ALA A 174 18.80 9.83 -4.64
N ARG A 175 19.10 10.98 -4.01
CA ARG A 175 20.45 11.58 -4.02
C ARG A 175 21.41 10.89 -3.05
N GLY A 176 20.91 10.08 -2.11
CA GLY A 176 21.71 9.51 -1.03
C GLY A 176 22.17 10.59 -0.03
N PRO A 177 22.82 10.20 1.09
CA PRO A 177 23.50 11.17 1.95
C PRO A 177 24.56 11.91 1.12
N ALA A 178 24.67 13.24 1.31
CA ALA A 178 25.79 13.99 0.75
C ALA A 178 27.09 13.35 1.24
N ALA A 179 27.93 12.92 0.30
CA ALA A 179 29.24 12.32 0.57
C ALA A 179 30.14 13.27 1.36
#